data_AF-A0A838PUV7-F1
#
_entry.id   AF-A0A838PUV7-F1
#
_cell.length_a   1.000
_cell.length_b   1.000
_cell.length_c   1.000
_cell.angle_alpha   90.00
_cell.angle_beta   90.00
_cell.angle_gamma   90.00
#
_symmetry.space_group_name_H-M   'P 1'
#
loop_
_entity.id
_entity.type
_entity.pdbx_description
1 polymer ?
#
loop_
_entity_poly.entity_id
_entity_poly.type
_entity_poly.pdbx_seq_one_letter_code
_entity_poly.pdbx_strand_id
1 'polypeptide(L)'
;MVLSDRTIRTEIEAGRIAIEPFDSALVQPSSVDVRVDRKFRVFHNARHAYIDVRRPMEDLTELVEPQPGEAFILHPGEFVLGQTLERLTLPDDLVARLEGKSSLGRLGLLIHSTAGFVDAGFSGKLT
;
A
#
# COMPACT_ATOMS: atom_id res chain seq x y z
N MET A 1 6.51 -20.42 -1.71
CA MET A 1 6.43 -20.68 -0.26
C MET A 1 5.98 -19.39 0.40
N VAL A 2 5.11 -19.43 1.42
CA VAL A 2 4.70 -18.24 2.20
C VAL A 2 5.44 -18.28 3.53
N LEU A 3 5.97 -17.15 3.98
CA LEU A 3 6.70 -17.06 5.24
C LEU A 3 5.73 -17.13 6.43
N SER A 4 6.08 -17.92 7.44
CA SER A 4 5.36 -17.92 8.72
C SER A 4 5.70 -16.66 9.53
N ASP A 5 4.88 -16.34 10.53
CA ASP A 5 5.15 -15.30 11.53
C ASP A 5 6.57 -15.40 12.13
N ARG A 6 7.00 -16.61 12.51
CA ARG A 6 8.34 -16.88 13.05
C ARG A 6 9.42 -16.54 12.03
N THR A 7 9.23 -16.99 10.78
CA THR A 7 10.19 -16.73 9.71
C THR A 7 10.28 -15.24 9.39
N ILE A 8 9.13 -14.55 9.30
CA ILE A 8 9.08 -13.10 9.10
C ILE A 8 9.88 -12.38 10.20
N ARG A 9 9.70 -12.76 11.47
CA ARG A 9 10.45 -12.17 12.58
C ARG A 9 11.95 -12.42 12.44
N THR A 10 12.37 -13.64 12.12
CA THR A 10 13.78 -13.98 11.90
C THR A 10 14.40 -13.16 10.76
N GLU A 11 13.70 -12.98 9.65
CA GLU A 11 14.19 -12.18 8.52
C GLU A 11 14.29 -10.68 8.85
N ILE A 12 13.38 -10.16 9.69
CA ILE A 12 13.44 -8.79 10.21
C ILE A 12 14.60 -8.61 11.19
N GLU A 13 14.76 -9.54 12.15
CA GLU A 13 15.87 -9.54 13.12
C GLU A 13 17.23 -9.65 12.43
N ALA A 14 17.31 -10.42 11.34
CA ALA A 14 18.50 -10.53 10.50
C ALA A 14 18.74 -9.30 9.60
N GLY A 15 17.82 -8.32 9.57
CA GLY A 15 17.91 -7.12 8.74
C GLY A 15 17.72 -7.36 7.25
N ARG A 16 17.24 -8.54 6.85
CA ARG A 16 16.97 -8.88 5.45
C ARG A 16 15.68 -8.24 4.96
N ILE A 17 14.65 -8.26 5.79
CA ILE A 17 13.41 -7.50 5.59
C ILE A 17 13.45 -6.31 6.53
N ALA A 18 13.24 -5.09 6.02
CA ALA A 18 13.06 -3.91 6.86
C ALA A 18 11.68 -3.30 6.65
N ILE A 19 11.00 -2.99 7.76
CA ILE A 19 9.70 -2.31 7.79
C ILE A 19 9.87 -1.10 8.70
N GLU A 20 9.65 0.10 8.17
CA GLU A 20 9.96 1.33 8.90
C GLU A 20 8.77 2.31 8.88
N PRO A 21 8.11 2.57 10.02
CA PRO A 21 8.38 2.03 11.36
C PRO A 21 7.85 0.59 11.57
N PHE A 22 8.63 -0.27 12.23
CA PHE A 22 8.21 -1.62 12.60
C PHE A 22 7.42 -1.64 13.91
N ASP A 23 6.30 -2.36 13.92
CA ASP A 23 5.57 -2.71 15.13
C ASP A 23 5.37 -4.23 15.19
N SER A 24 6.02 -4.87 16.17
CA SER A 24 5.99 -6.32 16.35
C SER A 24 4.59 -6.88 16.63
N ALA A 25 3.64 -6.04 17.06
CA ALA A 25 2.25 -6.40 17.31
C ALA A 25 1.43 -6.53 16.00
N LEU A 26 1.91 -5.98 14.89
CA LEU A 26 1.25 -6.06 13.59
C LEU A 26 1.57 -7.36 12.82
N VAL A 27 2.51 -8.17 13.29
CA VAL A 27 2.83 -9.47 12.69
C VAL A 27 1.67 -10.45 12.92
N GLN A 28 1.17 -11.01 11.83
CA GLN A 28 0.10 -12.01 11.74
C GLN A 28 0.71 -13.39 11.42
N PRO A 29 -0.06 -14.50 11.46
CA PRO A 29 0.47 -15.86 11.30
C PRO A 29 1.30 -16.11 10.02
N SER A 30 1.06 -15.34 8.96
CA SER A 30 1.79 -15.42 7.68
C SER A 30 1.86 -14.08 6.92
N SER A 31 1.72 -12.97 7.64
CA SER A 31 1.75 -11.63 7.06
C SER A 31 2.12 -10.58 8.11
N VAL A 32 2.27 -9.32 7.69
CA VAL A 32 2.39 -8.17 8.59
C VAL A 32 1.33 -7.18 8.18
N ASP A 33 0.49 -6.75 9.13
CA ASP A 33 -0.44 -5.65 8.88
C ASP A 33 0.35 -4.36 8.61
N VAL A 34 -0.06 -3.62 7.59
CA VAL A 34 0.46 -2.28 7.27
C VAL A 34 -0.60 -1.22 7.53
N ARG A 35 -0.17 0.03 7.72
CA ARG A 35 -1.05 1.16 8.00
C ARG A 35 -1.14 2.07 6.79
N VAL A 36 -2.22 2.81 6.69
CA VAL A 36 -2.42 3.82 5.63
C VAL A 36 -1.71 5.12 6.00
N ASP A 37 -1.02 5.74 5.05
CA ASP A 37 -0.50 7.10 5.20
C ASP A 37 -1.62 8.14 4.99
N ARG A 38 -1.37 9.41 5.32
CA ARG A 38 -2.34 10.50 5.14
C ARG A 38 -2.35 11.11 3.73
N LYS A 39 -1.50 10.61 2.83
CA LYS A 39 -1.27 11.16 1.49
C LYS A 39 -2.06 10.38 0.47
N PHE A 40 -3.02 11.05 -0.16
CA PHE A 40 -3.88 10.47 -1.18
C PHE A 40 -3.77 11.24 -2.49
N ARG A 41 -3.86 10.54 -3.62
CA ARG A 41 -4.07 11.18 -4.93
C ARG A 41 -5.48 10.93 -5.43
N VAL A 42 -6.16 12.01 -5.77
CA VAL A 42 -7.52 11.98 -6.34
C VAL A 42 -7.49 12.36 -7.81
N PHE A 43 -8.39 11.78 -8.62
CA PHE A 43 -8.42 11.98 -10.07
C PHE A 43 -9.30 13.17 -10.47
N HIS A 44 -8.82 14.01 -11.39
CA HIS A 44 -9.63 15.07 -12.01
C HIS A 44 -10.41 14.54 -13.21
N ASN A 45 -11.51 13.84 -12.93
CA ASN A 45 -12.36 13.19 -13.94
C ASN A 45 -12.99 14.16 -14.98
N ALA A 46 -13.11 15.45 -14.67
CA ALA A 46 -13.73 16.45 -15.55
C ALA A 46 -12.74 17.18 -16.48
N ARG A 47 -11.43 17.01 -16.32
CA ARG A 47 -10.41 17.73 -17.12
C ARG A 47 -10.01 17.01 -18.39
N HIS A 48 -10.10 15.68 -18.39
CA HIS A 48 -9.69 14.82 -19.49
C HIS A 48 -10.86 13.96 -19.94
N ALA A 49 -11.08 13.84 -21.24
CA ALA A 49 -12.13 12.99 -21.79
C ALA A 49 -11.82 11.49 -21.65
N TYR A 50 -10.54 11.13 -21.49
CA TYR A 50 -10.05 9.76 -21.36
C TYR A 50 -8.62 9.75 -20.81
N ILE A 51 -8.13 8.57 -20.41
CA ILE A 51 -6.74 8.33 -20.01
C ILE A 51 -5.96 7.77 -21.22
N ASP A 52 -4.89 8.45 -21.65
CA ASP A 52 -3.96 7.94 -22.69
C ASP A 52 -2.63 7.50 -22.06
N VAL A 53 -2.48 6.20 -21.85
CA VAL A 53 -1.25 5.63 -21.25
C VAL A 53 0.01 5.81 -22.08
N ARG A 54 -0.10 6.27 -23.34
CA ARG A 54 1.06 6.49 -24.24
C ARG A 54 1.66 7.88 -24.06
N ARG A 55 1.03 8.77 -23.27
CA ARG A 55 1.45 10.15 -23.09
C ARG A 55 1.48 10.53 -21.62
N PRO A 56 2.40 11.40 -21.18
CA PRO A 56 2.33 11.97 -19.84
C PRO A 56 1.03 12.76 -19.63
N MET A 57 0.40 12.57 -18.47
CA MET A 57 -0.81 13.28 -18.05
C MET A 57 -0.59 13.86 -16.65
N GLU A 58 0.19 14.93 -16.55
CA GLU A 58 0.76 15.44 -15.29
C GLU A 58 -0.30 15.99 -14.31
N ASP A 59 -1.41 16.51 -14.81
CA ASP A 59 -2.51 17.07 -14.03
C ASP A 59 -3.68 16.09 -13.85
N LEU A 60 -3.47 14.79 -14.13
CA LEU A 60 -4.49 13.75 -13.97
C LEU A 60 -4.92 13.58 -12.51
N THR A 61 -3.99 13.81 -11.58
CA THR A 61 -4.23 13.68 -10.14
C THR A 61 -3.70 14.86 -9.35
N GLU A 62 -4.32 15.13 -8.21
CA GLU A 62 -3.80 16.07 -7.20
C GLU A 62 -3.55 15.37 -5.87
N LEU A 63 -2.59 15.88 -5.09
CA LEU A 63 -2.29 15.38 -3.75
C LEU A 63 -3.24 16.02 -2.74
N VAL A 64 -3.89 15.18 -1.94
CA VAL A 64 -4.77 15.58 -0.84
C VAL A 64 -4.25 14.97 0.46
N GLU A 65 -4.15 15.80 1.49
CA GLU A 65 -3.80 15.39 2.86
C GLU A 65 -4.89 15.91 3.82
N PRO A 66 -5.68 15.03 4.48
CA PRO A 66 -6.62 15.46 5.51
C PRO A 66 -5.90 16.18 6.66
N GLN A 67 -6.57 17.15 7.29
CA GLN A 67 -6.01 17.82 8.46
C GLN A 67 -5.84 16.84 9.63
N PRO A 68 -4.91 17.10 10.57
CA PRO A 68 -4.78 16.27 11.76
C PRO A 68 -6.11 16.11 12.51
N GLY A 69 -6.55 14.86 12.69
CA GLY A 69 -7.83 14.53 13.34
C GLY A 69 -9.01 14.40 12.40
N GLU A 70 -8.84 14.70 11.11
CA GLU A 70 -9.86 14.47 10.08
C GLU A 70 -9.65 13.16 9.33
N ALA A 71 -10.74 12.60 8.81
CA ALA A 71 -10.71 11.40 7.99
C ALA A 71 -10.68 11.76 6.49
N PHE A 72 -10.01 10.92 5.70
CA PHE A 72 -10.23 10.92 4.26
C PHE A 72 -11.56 10.19 3.96
N ILE A 73 -12.48 10.85 3.25
CA ILE A 73 -13.79 10.28 2.91
C ILE A 73 -13.71 9.66 1.51
N LEU A 74 -13.73 8.33 1.44
CA LEU A 74 -13.83 7.59 0.18
C LEU A 74 -15.31 7.30 -0.13
N HIS A 75 -15.85 7.99 -1.12
CA HIS A 75 -17.23 7.78 -1.55
C HIS A 75 -17.38 6.48 -2.36
N PRO A 76 -18.57 5.84 -2.36
CA PRO A 76 -18.82 4.65 -3.17
C PRO A 76 -18.56 4.90 -4.67
N GLY A 77 -17.77 4.02 -5.29
CA GLY A 77 -17.43 4.11 -6.71
C GLY A 77 -16.23 5.00 -7.04
N GLU A 78 -15.69 5.74 -6.05
CA GLU A 78 -14.49 6.55 -6.24
C GLU A 78 -13.22 5.70 -6.18
N PHE A 79 -12.22 6.11 -6.97
CA PHE A 79 -10.89 5.50 -7.00
C PHE A 79 -9.84 6.55 -6.64
N VAL A 80 -8.96 6.19 -5.70
CA VAL A 80 -7.88 7.05 -5.21
C VAL A 80 -6.60 6.24 -5.08
N LEU A 81 -5.45 6.91 -5.17
CA LEU A 81 -4.17 6.29 -4.84
C LEU A 81 -3.83 6.62 -3.40
N GLY A 82 -3.55 5.61 -2.59
CA GLY A 82 -3.00 5.77 -1.25
C GLY A 82 -1.52 5.43 -1.23
N GLN A 83 -0.96 5.32 -0.03
CA GLN A 83 0.29 4.61 0.19
C GLN A 83 0.35 4.06 1.61
N THR A 84 1.24 3.10 1.85
CA THR A 84 1.53 2.64 3.21
C THR A 84 2.24 3.71 4.04
N LEU A 85 1.94 3.72 5.33
CA LEU A 85 2.69 4.49 6.31
C LEU A 85 4.13 3.99 6.37
N GLU A 86 4.29 2.66 6.41
CA GLU A 86 5.57 1.99 6.46
C GLU A 86 6.31 2.06 5.12
N ARG A 87 7.64 2.19 5.20
CA ARG A 87 8.57 1.83 4.13
C ARG A 87 8.94 0.36 4.26
N LEU A 88 8.81 -0.40 3.18
CA LEU A 88 9.25 -1.78 3.08
C LEU A 88 10.56 -1.84 2.27
N THR A 89 11.53 -2.60 2.77
CA THR A 89 12.71 -3.01 2.01
C THR A 89 12.80 -4.54 2.01
N LEU A 90 12.95 -5.13 0.83
CA LEU A 90 13.05 -6.57 0.61
C LEU A 90 14.46 -6.95 0.12
N PRO A 91 14.94 -8.18 0.42
CA PRO A 91 16.14 -8.72 -0.19
C PRO A 91 15.87 -9.13 -1.66
N ASP A 92 16.92 -9.52 -2.38
CA ASP A 92 16.88 -9.87 -3.80
C ASP A 92 16.30 -11.25 -4.13
N ASP A 93 15.96 -12.04 -3.10
CA ASP A 93 15.41 -13.39 -3.21
C ASP A 93 14.00 -13.55 -2.62
N LEU A 94 13.38 -12.46 -2.16
CA LEU A 94 12.01 -12.46 -1.64
C LEU A 94 11.12 -11.46 -2.38
N VAL A 95 9.92 -11.90 -2.73
CA VAL A 95 8.83 -11.05 -3.20
C VAL A 95 7.77 -10.93 -2.11
N ALA A 96 7.02 -9.84 -2.11
CA ALA A 96 5.87 -9.68 -1.22
C ALA A 96 4.57 -9.51 -2.00
N ARG A 97 3.45 -9.71 -1.29
CA ARG A 97 2.11 -9.41 -1.79
C ARG A 97 1.39 -8.52 -0.79
N LEU A 98 0.88 -7.40 -1.28
CA LEU A 98 -0.09 -6.60 -0.57
C LEU A 98 -1.46 -7.27 -0.74
N GLU A 99 -2.21 -7.39 0.34
CA GLU A 99 -3.54 -8.01 0.35
C GLU A 99 -4.47 -7.19 1.26
N GLY A 100 -5.75 -7.14 0.92
CA GLY A 100 -6.76 -6.49 1.75
C GLY A 100 -7.10 -7.31 3.00
N LYS A 101 -7.40 -6.63 4.12
CA LYS A 101 -7.92 -7.32 5.31
C LYS A 101 -9.36 -7.77 5.05
N SER A 102 -9.67 -9.02 5.42
CA SER A 102 -11.01 -9.59 5.26
C SER A 102 -12.11 -8.74 5.92
N SER A 103 -11.82 -8.10 7.06
CA SER A 103 -12.76 -7.19 7.73
C SER A 103 -13.14 -5.97 6.88
N LEU A 104 -12.18 -5.41 6.14
CA LEU A 104 -12.38 -4.24 5.27
C LEU A 104 -13.01 -4.65 3.93
N GLY A 105 -12.61 -5.80 3.39
CA GLY A 105 -13.19 -6.35 2.16
C GLY A 105 -14.70 -6.61 2.29
N ARG A 106 -15.17 -7.05 3.48
CA ARG A 106 -16.61 -7.22 3.76
C ARG A 106 -17.39 -5.91 3.81
N LEU A 107 -16.72 -4.77 3.93
CA LEU A 107 -17.32 -3.43 3.88
C LEU A 107 -17.24 -2.81 2.47
N GLY A 108 -16.74 -3.56 1.48
CA GLY A 108 -16.59 -3.09 0.11
C GLY A 108 -15.31 -2.28 -0.15
N LEU A 109 -14.36 -2.23 0.79
CA LEU A 109 -13.09 -1.55 0.58
C LEU A 109 -12.10 -2.45 -0.18
N LEU A 110 -11.65 -1.98 -1.34
CA LEU A 110 -10.65 -2.64 -2.17
C LEU A 110 -9.30 -1.91 -1.99
N ILE A 111 -8.29 -2.62 -1.47
CA ILE A 111 -6.97 -2.02 -1.15
C ILE A 111 -6.08 -1.93 -2.40
N HIS A 112 -6.08 -2.95 -3.24
CA HIS A 112 -5.47 -2.91 -4.56
C HIS A 112 -6.39 -3.69 -5.52
N SER A 113 -6.47 -3.23 -6.77
CA SER A 113 -7.25 -3.91 -7.81
C SER A 113 -6.39 -4.46 -8.95
N THR A 114 -5.12 -4.06 -9.03
CA THR A 114 -4.28 -4.28 -10.22
C THR A 114 -2.91 -4.87 -9.89
N ALA A 115 -2.14 -4.23 -9.01
CA ALA A 115 -0.74 -4.58 -8.74
C ALA A 115 -0.47 -4.70 -7.24
N GLY A 116 -0.81 -5.86 -6.65
CA GLY A 116 -0.45 -6.19 -5.28
C GLY A 116 0.92 -6.87 -5.14
N PHE A 117 1.63 -7.12 -6.24
CA PHE A 117 2.92 -7.83 -6.24
C PHE A 117 4.07 -6.85 -6.02
N VAL A 118 4.98 -7.19 -5.11
CA VAL A 118 6.15 -6.37 -4.77
C VAL A 118 7.41 -7.16 -5.14
N ASP A 119 8.22 -6.58 -6.02
CA ASP A 119 9.41 -7.21 -6.55
C ASP A 119 10.53 -7.38 -5.49
N ALA A 120 11.40 -8.35 -5.73
CA ALA A 120 12.59 -8.54 -4.93
C ALA A 120 13.55 -7.35 -5.07
N GLY A 121 14.22 -6.97 -3.98
CA GLY A 121 15.06 -5.77 -3.91
C GLY A 121 14.29 -4.45 -3.82
N PHE A 122 12.95 -4.47 -3.77
CA PHE A 122 12.15 -3.25 -3.61
C PHE A 122 12.50 -2.51 -2.31
N SER A 123 12.59 -1.18 -2.37
CA SER A 123 12.69 -0.31 -1.19
C SER A 123 11.84 0.95 -1.37
N GLY A 124 10.76 1.08 -0.61
CA GLY A 124 9.78 2.14 -0.81
C GLY A 124 8.54 2.05 0.07
N LYS A 125 7.67 3.06 -0.04
CA LYS A 125 6.28 2.94 0.42
C LYS A 125 5.49 2.24 -0.68
N LEU A 126 4.62 1.30 -0.29
CA LEU A 126 3.73 0.65 -1.25
C LEU A 126 2.63 1.64 -1.61
N THR A 127 2.38 1.84 -2.91
CA THR A 127 1.27 2.66 -3.39
C THR A 127 -0.01 1.84 -3.42
#